data_AF-A0A956YW77-F1
#
_entry.id   AF-A0A956YW77-F1
#
_cell.length_a   1.000
_cell.length_b   1.000
_cell.length_c   1.000
_cell.angle_alpha   90.00
_cell.angle_beta   90.00
_cell.angle_gamma   90.00
#
_symmetry.space_group_name_H-M   'P 1'
#
loop_
_entity.id
_entity.type
_entity.pdbx_description
1 polymer ?
#
loop_
_entity_poly.entity_id
_entity_poly.type
_entity_poly.pdbx_seq_one_letter_code
_entity_poly.pdbx_strand_id
1 'polypeptide(L)'
;MPRPRAGWLVLMLIAAVVAGFALLRLASGTLPAQTPPPDPTRTLDELDAAIVGAPDDPALYIERGRLLLLVYEWDRALADFNRALELDPDDAEAYYQRGLLYASAPDGTNATRQQAIDDFRRFLDLAPEDARRARAAEHIRRLEAALAG
;
A
#
# COMPACT_ATOMS: atom_id res chain seq x y z
N MET A 1 -2.18 -46.39 -34.25
CA MET A 1 -2.06 -44.95 -34.59
C MET A 1 -2.36 -44.13 -33.33
N PRO A 2 -1.42 -43.35 -32.78
CA PRO A 2 -1.67 -42.58 -31.55
C PRO A 2 -2.50 -41.32 -31.85
N ARG A 3 -3.56 -41.08 -31.07
CA ARG A 3 -4.37 -39.86 -31.15
C ARG A 3 -3.59 -38.68 -30.52
N PRO A 4 -3.53 -37.50 -31.15
CA PRO A 4 -2.86 -36.35 -30.56
C PRO A 4 -3.59 -35.84 -29.31
N ARG A 5 -2.80 -35.45 -28.29
CA ARG A 5 -3.27 -35.00 -26.97
C ARG A 5 -3.92 -33.61 -27.06
N ALA A 6 -5.13 -33.47 -26.51
CA ALA A 6 -5.95 -32.26 -26.49
C ALA A 6 -5.31 -31.00 -25.85
N GLY A 7 -4.11 -31.11 -25.26
CA GLY A 7 -3.39 -29.98 -24.68
C GLY A 7 -2.85 -28.96 -25.68
N TRP A 8 -2.66 -29.34 -26.95
CA TRP A 8 -2.10 -28.45 -27.97
C TRP A 8 -3.11 -27.42 -28.51
N LEU A 9 -4.41 -27.74 -28.49
CA LEU A 9 -5.45 -26.82 -28.99
C LEU A 9 -5.75 -25.67 -28.02
N VAL A 10 -5.61 -25.89 -26.71
CA VAL A 10 -5.76 -24.83 -25.69
C VAL A 10 -4.60 -23.83 -25.75
N LEU A 11 -3.39 -24.29 -26.08
CA LEU A 11 -2.22 -23.42 -26.28
C LEU A 11 -2.35 -22.50 -27.52
N MET A 12 -3.04 -22.94 -28.57
CA MET A 12 -3.26 -22.09 -29.76
C MET A 12 -4.30 -20.97 -29.53
N LEU A 13 -5.25 -21.16 -28.61
CA LEU A 13 -6.25 -20.13 -28.29
C LEU A 13 -5.68 -18.97 -27.47
N ILE A 14 -4.69 -19.23 -26.61
CA ILE A 14 -4.00 -18.17 -25.84
C ILE A 14 -3.12 -17.30 -26.76
N ALA A 15 -2.50 -17.90 -27.79
CA ALA A 15 -1.71 -17.16 -28.77
C ALA A 15 -2.56 -16.19 -29.63
N ALA A 16 -3.82 -16.52 -29.92
CA ALA A 16 -4.69 -15.70 -30.75
C ALA A 16 -5.20 -14.42 -30.04
N VAL A 17 -5.36 -14.44 -28.71
CA VAL A 17 -5.77 -13.24 -27.95
C VAL A 17 -4.62 -12.23 -27.85
N VAL A 18 -3.38 -12.70 -27.77
CA VAL A 18 -2.19 -11.83 -27.77
C VAL A 18 -1.91 -11.25 -29.17
N ALA A 19 -2.17 -12.01 -30.24
CA ALA A 19 -2.02 -11.53 -31.62
C ALA A 19 -3.11 -10.53 -32.04
N GLY A 20 -4.35 -10.67 -31.53
CA GLY A 20 -5.43 -9.72 -31.78
C GLY A 20 -5.20 -8.33 -31.17
N PHE A 21 -4.51 -8.26 -30.02
CA PHE A 21 -4.16 -6.99 -29.37
C PHE A 21 -2.94 -6.28 -30.01
N ALA A 22 -2.16 -7.01 -30.83
CA ALA A 22 -1.01 -6.45 -31.54
C ALA A 22 -1.40 -5.81 -32.90
N LEU A 23 -2.45 -6.28 -33.56
CA LEU A 23 -2.86 -5.76 -34.87
C LEU A 23 -3.63 -4.44 -34.80
N LEU A 24 -4.33 -4.16 -33.69
CA LEU A 24 -4.96 -2.84 -33.46
C LEU A 24 -3.95 -1.73 -33.07
N ARG A 25 -2.67 -2.08 -32.87
CA ARG A 25 -1.61 -1.16 -32.46
C ARG A 25 -0.78 -0.54 -33.59
N LEU A 26 -1.04 -0.91 -34.85
CA LEU A 26 -0.35 -0.30 -35.99
C LEU A 26 -1.04 0.98 -36.52
N ALA A 27 -2.21 1.34 -35.99
CA ALA A 27 -3.02 2.45 -36.51
C ALA A 27 -2.99 3.75 -35.67
N SER A 28 -2.45 3.74 -34.45
CA SER A 28 -2.74 4.79 -33.47
C SER A 28 -1.53 5.48 -32.83
N GLY A 29 -0.33 5.42 -33.43
CA GLY A 29 0.80 6.30 -33.11
C GLY A 29 1.01 6.63 -31.62
N THR A 30 1.83 5.82 -30.95
CA THR A 30 2.35 6.01 -29.57
C THR A 30 1.32 5.90 -28.43
N LEU A 31 1.32 4.74 -27.77
CA LEU A 31 0.90 4.69 -26.37
C LEU A 31 2.05 5.28 -25.54
N PRO A 32 1.80 6.20 -24.57
CA PRO A 32 2.85 6.53 -23.61
C PRO A 32 3.29 5.21 -22.98
N ALA A 33 4.61 4.99 -22.90
CA ALA A 33 5.14 3.88 -22.14
C ALA A 33 4.41 3.91 -20.79
N GLN A 34 3.75 2.81 -20.42
CA GLN A 34 3.40 2.66 -19.02
C GLN A 34 4.75 2.65 -18.32
N THR A 35 5.13 3.78 -17.73
CA THR A 35 6.36 3.85 -16.95
C THR A 35 6.22 2.72 -15.94
N PRO A 36 7.16 1.75 -15.89
CA PRO A 36 7.12 0.76 -14.83
C PRO A 36 6.98 1.53 -13.52
N PRO A 37 6.15 1.04 -12.58
CA PRO A 37 6.03 1.71 -11.29
C PRO A 37 7.45 1.99 -10.77
N PRO A 38 7.72 3.23 -10.28
CA PRO A 38 9.07 3.63 -9.92
C PRO A 38 9.69 2.60 -9.00
N ASP A 39 10.98 2.31 -9.21
CA ASP A 39 11.75 1.43 -8.33
C ASP A 39 11.62 1.98 -6.90
N PRO A 40 11.03 1.22 -5.96
CA PRO A 40 10.83 1.71 -4.60
C PRO A 40 12.17 2.10 -3.96
N THR A 41 13.28 1.44 -4.32
CA THR A 41 14.63 1.78 -3.83
C THR A 41 15.03 3.20 -4.20
N ARG A 42 14.86 3.57 -5.49
CA ARG A 42 15.16 4.92 -5.97
C ARG A 42 14.29 5.97 -5.26
N THR A 43 13.04 5.62 -5.02
CA THR A 43 12.10 6.53 -4.37
C THR A 43 12.44 6.71 -2.88
N LEU A 44 12.97 5.68 -2.21
CA LEU A 44 13.47 5.79 -0.84
C LEU A 44 14.71 6.69 -0.76
N ASP A 45 15.67 6.55 -1.68
CA ASP A 45 16.87 7.40 -1.72
C ASP A 45 16.49 8.88 -1.92
N GLU A 46 15.50 9.17 -2.79
CA GLU A 46 14.98 10.52 -3.02
C GLU A 46 14.30 11.10 -1.77
N LEU A 47 13.53 10.29 -1.04
CA LEU A 47 12.91 10.71 0.23
C LEU A 47 13.92 10.89 1.36
N ASP A 48 14.95 10.06 1.43
CA ASP A 48 16.04 10.22 2.40
C ASP A 48 16.76 11.55 2.18
N ALA A 49 17.05 11.92 0.94
CA ALA A 49 17.61 13.23 0.60
C ALA A 49 16.64 14.39 0.93
N ALA A 50 15.34 14.22 0.67
CA ALA A 50 14.33 15.22 1.00
C ALA A 50 14.24 15.48 2.50
N ILE A 51 14.27 14.42 3.33
CA ILE A 51 14.23 14.51 4.80
C ILE A 51 15.46 15.25 5.34
N VAL A 52 16.63 15.07 4.74
CA VAL A 52 17.83 15.86 5.12
C VAL A 52 17.62 17.35 4.87
N GLY A 53 16.90 17.72 3.80
CA GLY A 53 16.59 19.11 3.46
C GLY A 53 15.44 19.72 4.28
N ALA A 54 14.48 18.91 4.71
CA ALA A 54 13.30 19.32 5.46
C ALA A 54 12.94 18.30 6.57
N PRO A 55 13.74 18.23 7.65
CA PRO A 55 13.62 17.18 8.67
C PRO A 55 12.40 17.32 9.59
N ASP A 56 11.70 18.45 9.51
CA ASP A 56 10.52 18.74 10.33
C ASP A 56 9.21 18.67 9.51
N ASP A 57 9.28 18.18 8.27
CA ASP A 57 8.09 17.94 7.44
C ASP A 57 7.52 16.55 7.71
N PRO A 58 6.37 16.42 8.41
CA PRO A 58 5.77 15.12 8.73
C PRO A 58 5.38 14.34 7.47
N ALA A 59 5.01 15.01 6.37
CA ALA A 59 4.55 14.35 5.15
C ALA A 59 5.65 13.49 4.51
N LEU A 60 6.92 13.92 4.62
CA LEU A 60 8.05 13.14 4.11
C LEU A 60 8.21 11.81 4.83
N TYR A 61 8.02 11.79 6.15
CA TYR A 61 8.07 10.57 6.94
C TYR A 61 6.87 9.66 6.62
N ILE A 62 5.66 10.21 6.46
CA ILE A 62 4.48 9.44 6.06
C ILE A 62 4.71 8.76 4.70
N GLU A 63 5.20 9.50 3.70
CA GLU A 63 5.45 8.95 2.38
C GLU A 63 6.55 7.88 2.39
N ARG A 64 7.64 8.11 3.14
CA ARG A 64 8.70 7.10 3.29
C ARG A 64 8.19 5.86 4.00
N GLY A 65 7.43 6.02 5.09
CA GLY A 65 6.80 4.91 5.81
C GLY A 65 5.88 4.07 4.92
N ARG A 66 5.08 4.71 4.07
CA ARG A 66 4.21 4.02 3.10
C ARG A 66 5.00 3.19 2.09
N LEU A 67 6.13 3.69 1.59
CA LEU A 67 6.99 2.94 0.67
C LEU A 67 7.73 1.80 1.38
N LEU A 68 8.17 2.02 2.61
CA LEU A 68 8.81 1.00 3.45
C LEU A 68 7.88 -0.19 3.68
N LEU A 69 6.57 0.05 3.85
CA LEU A 69 5.56 -1.02 3.89
C LEU A 69 5.50 -1.85 2.60
N LEU A 70 5.70 -1.25 1.42
CA LEU A 70 5.71 -1.98 0.14
C LEU A 70 6.92 -2.92 -0.02
N VAL A 71 8.01 -2.62 0.70
CA VAL A 71 9.23 -3.43 0.70
C VAL A 71 9.40 -4.23 2.00
N TYR A 72 8.33 -4.36 2.80
CA TYR A 72 8.27 -5.15 4.03
C TYR A 72 9.24 -4.70 5.14
N GLU A 73 9.62 -3.43 5.15
CA GLU A 73 10.47 -2.79 6.15
C GLU A 73 9.62 -2.21 7.29
N TRP A 74 8.90 -3.10 8.00
CA TRP A 74 7.88 -2.76 8.99
C TRP A 74 8.38 -1.87 10.14
N ASP A 75 9.55 -2.20 10.71
CA ASP A 75 10.11 -1.45 11.85
C ASP A 75 10.49 -0.02 11.45
N ARG A 76 11.05 0.14 10.24
CA ARG A 76 11.41 1.47 9.70
C ARG A 76 10.15 2.27 9.39
N ALA A 77 9.13 1.64 8.81
CA ALA A 77 7.85 2.31 8.54
C ALA A 77 7.19 2.78 9.85
N LEU A 78 7.24 1.98 10.90
CA LEU A 78 6.70 2.36 12.21
C LEU A 78 7.46 3.54 12.81
N ALA A 79 8.80 3.54 12.72
CA ALA A 79 9.61 4.66 13.18
C ALA A 79 9.24 5.96 12.45
N ASP A 80 8.99 5.88 11.14
CA ASP A 80 8.59 7.04 10.34
C ASP A 80 7.21 7.57 10.70
N PHE A 81 6.21 6.70 10.86
CA PHE A 81 4.88 7.17 11.29
C PHE A 81 4.89 7.74 12.71
N ASN A 82 5.72 7.20 13.60
CA ASN A 82 5.93 7.78 14.92
C ASN A 82 6.57 9.16 14.82
N ARG A 83 7.58 9.33 13.97
CA ARG A 83 8.24 10.62 13.77
C ARG A 83 7.28 11.65 13.17
N ALA A 84 6.44 11.27 12.22
CA ALA A 84 5.39 12.14 11.70
C ALA A 84 4.45 12.62 12.81
N LEU A 85 4.01 11.73 13.70
CA LEU A 85 3.13 12.06 14.82
C LEU A 85 3.81 12.82 15.98
N GLU A 86 5.14 12.74 16.10
CA GLU A 86 5.91 13.62 16.99
C GLU A 86 5.95 15.07 16.47
N LEU A 87 6.01 15.24 15.14
CA LEU A 87 6.05 16.53 14.47
C LEU A 87 4.65 17.17 14.38
N ASP A 88 3.64 16.37 14.02
CA ASP A 88 2.23 16.76 14.00
C ASP A 88 1.36 15.71 14.70
N PRO A 89 1.02 15.92 15.98
CA PRO A 89 0.16 15.01 16.75
C PRO A 89 -1.29 14.91 16.26
N ASP A 90 -1.72 15.78 15.35
CA ASP A 90 -3.08 15.81 14.80
C ASP A 90 -3.12 15.40 13.31
N ASP A 91 -2.03 14.81 12.80
CA ASP A 91 -1.98 14.31 11.42
C ASP A 91 -2.83 13.03 11.26
N ALA A 92 -4.01 13.20 10.67
CA ALA A 92 -4.95 12.11 10.42
C ALA A 92 -4.37 11.03 9.49
N GLU A 93 -3.54 11.41 8.50
CA GLU A 93 -2.94 10.47 7.56
C GLU A 93 -1.93 9.56 8.26
N ALA A 94 -1.09 10.13 9.13
CA ALA A 94 -0.12 9.37 9.90
C ALA A 94 -0.81 8.31 10.79
N TYR A 95 -1.92 8.67 11.45
CA TYR A 95 -2.72 7.71 12.20
C TYR A 95 -3.32 6.62 11.30
N TYR A 96 -3.88 6.99 10.14
CA TYR A 96 -4.44 5.99 9.22
C TYR A 96 -3.38 4.99 8.73
N GLN A 97 -2.19 5.48 8.34
CA GLN A 97 -1.11 4.64 7.84
C GLN A 97 -0.50 3.76 8.94
N ARG A 98 -0.31 4.28 10.16
CA ARG A 98 0.17 3.48 11.29
C ARG A 98 -0.85 2.44 11.74
N GLY A 99 -2.14 2.76 11.69
CA GLY A 99 -3.22 1.79 11.90
C GLY A 99 -3.19 0.63 10.89
N LEU A 100 -2.95 0.93 9.61
CA LEU A 100 -2.77 -0.10 8.58
C LEU A 100 -1.52 -0.95 8.83
N LEU A 101 -0.40 -0.34 9.24
CA LEU A 101 0.82 -1.04 9.61
C LEU A 101 0.55 -2.06 10.71
N TYR A 102 -0.06 -1.62 11.83
CA TYR A 102 -0.36 -2.51 12.95
C TYR A 102 -1.37 -3.61 12.60
N ALA A 103 -2.35 -3.31 11.73
CA ALA A 103 -3.33 -4.29 11.27
C ALA A 103 -2.74 -5.34 10.31
N SER A 104 -1.62 -5.03 9.65
CA SER A 104 -0.94 -5.92 8.69
C SER A 104 0.39 -6.49 9.19
N ALA A 105 0.78 -6.16 10.43
CA ALA A 105 1.98 -6.68 11.06
C ALA A 105 2.01 -8.22 11.05
N PRO A 106 3.09 -8.86 10.56
CA PRO A 106 3.20 -10.32 10.44
C PRO A 106 2.94 -11.05 11.77
N ASP A 107 3.40 -10.48 12.88
CA ASP A 107 3.27 -11.02 14.23
C ASP A 107 2.14 -10.33 15.03
N GLY A 108 0.98 -10.16 14.40
CA GLY A 108 -0.17 -9.43 14.96
C GLY A 108 -0.65 -9.96 16.32
N THR A 109 -0.19 -9.35 17.42
CA THR A 109 -0.62 -9.64 18.79
C THR A 109 -1.91 -8.90 19.15
N ASN A 110 -2.56 -9.26 20.26
CA ASN A 110 -3.70 -8.47 20.76
C ASN A 110 -3.31 -7.01 21.03
N ALA A 111 -2.07 -6.76 21.44
CA ALA A 111 -1.57 -5.40 21.67
C ALA A 111 -1.47 -4.61 20.37
N THR A 112 -0.92 -5.18 19.30
CA THR A 112 -0.84 -4.48 18.01
C THR A 112 -2.22 -4.28 17.38
N ARG A 113 -3.14 -5.23 17.55
CA ARG A 113 -4.55 -5.05 17.13
C ARG A 113 -5.22 -3.90 17.88
N GLN A 114 -4.96 -3.76 19.18
CA GLN A 114 -5.48 -2.63 19.95
C GLN A 114 -4.89 -1.30 19.48
N GLN A 115 -3.58 -1.23 19.23
CA GLN A 115 -2.93 -0.05 18.67
C GLN A 115 -3.53 0.34 17.30
N ALA A 116 -3.78 -0.64 16.43
CA ALA A 116 -4.44 -0.38 15.15
C ALA A 116 -5.84 0.22 15.32
N ILE A 117 -6.65 -0.31 16.26
CA ILE A 117 -7.99 0.21 16.56
C ILE A 117 -7.89 1.66 17.04
N ASP A 118 -6.98 1.95 17.96
CA ASP A 118 -6.83 3.28 18.55
C ASP A 118 -6.41 4.31 17.50
N ASP A 119 -5.47 3.95 16.63
CA ASP A 119 -5.03 4.80 15.52
C ASP A 119 -6.17 5.05 14.50
N PHE A 120 -6.94 4.03 14.12
CA PHE A 120 -8.09 4.24 13.23
C PHE A 120 -9.17 5.10 13.86
N ARG A 121 -9.42 4.99 15.17
CA ARG A 121 -10.36 5.88 15.87
C ARG A 121 -9.87 7.32 15.83
N ARG A 122 -8.58 7.54 16.09
CA ARG A 122 -7.99 8.88 16.05
C ARG A 122 -8.07 9.50 14.66
N PHE A 123 -7.83 8.73 13.60
CA PHE A 123 -8.07 9.15 12.22
C PHE A 123 -9.53 9.57 11.99
N LEU A 124 -10.51 8.79 12.46
CA LEU A 124 -11.93 9.09 12.31
C LEU A 124 -12.36 10.34 13.08
N ASP A 125 -11.74 10.62 14.23
CA ASP A 125 -11.98 11.83 15.02
C ASP A 125 -11.41 13.08 14.34
N LEU A 126 -10.22 12.97 13.74
CA LEU A 126 -9.54 14.08 13.06
C LEU A 126 -10.11 14.37 11.67
N ALA A 127 -10.54 13.34 10.93
CA ALA A 127 -10.98 13.45 9.55
C ALA A 127 -12.33 12.72 9.31
N PRO A 128 -13.44 13.17 9.92
CA PRO A 128 -14.73 12.48 9.88
C PRO A 128 -15.35 12.39 8.48
N GLU A 129 -14.98 13.28 7.56
CA GLU A 129 -15.50 13.33 6.18
C GLU A 129 -14.55 12.66 5.16
N ASP A 130 -13.42 12.06 5.60
CA ASP A 130 -12.49 11.39 4.68
C ASP A 130 -13.16 10.16 4.03
N ALA A 131 -12.96 10.00 2.72
CA ALA A 131 -13.54 8.92 1.93
C ALA A 131 -13.16 7.51 2.43
N ARG A 132 -12.07 7.38 3.19
CA ARG A 132 -11.59 6.12 3.78
C ARG A 132 -12.25 5.81 5.12
N ARG A 133 -13.13 6.67 5.66
CA ARG A 133 -13.86 6.42 6.92
C ARG A 133 -14.51 5.05 7.00
N ALA A 134 -15.23 4.64 5.94
CA ALA A 134 -15.89 3.33 5.92
C ALA A 134 -14.89 2.16 6.00
N ARG A 135 -13.70 2.32 5.39
CA ARG A 135 -12.63 1.32 5.46
C ARG A 135 -12.00 1.26 6.85
N ALA A 136 -11.71 2.42 7.45
CA ALA A 136 -11.19 2.48 8.82
C ALA A 136 -12.17 1.85 9.83
N ALA A 137 -13.46 2.16 9.72
CA ALA A 137 -14.50 1.55 10.56
C ALA A 137 -14.59 0.02 10.38
N GLU A 138 -14.40 -0.47 9.15
CA GLU A 138 -14.36 -1.92 8.90
C GLU A 138 -13.14 -2.59 9.54
N HIS A 139 -11.96 -1.96 9.47
CA HIS A 139 -10.77 -2.45 10.17
C HIS A 139 -11.02 -2.56 11.67
N ILE A 140 -11.60 -1.52 12.28
CA ILE A 140 -11.95 -1.53 13.71
C ILE A 140 -12.84 -2.73 14.06
N ARG A 141 -13.96 -2.92 13.34
CA ARG A 141 -14.90 -4.03 13.60
C ARG A 141 -14.23 -5.40 13.52
N ARG A 142 -13.40 -5.61 12.50
CA ARG A 142 -12.69 -6.90 12.30
C ARG A 142 -11.67 -7.15 13.41
N LEU A 143 -10.95 -6.12 13.82
CA LEU A 143 -9.95 -6.22 14.90
C LEU A 143 -10.62 -6.47 16.25
N GLU A 144 -11.73 -5.77 16.55
CA GLU A 144 -12.53 -6.00 17.77
C GLU A 144 -13.08 -7.43 17.85
N ALA A 145 -13.60 -7.95 16.74
CA ALA A 145 -14.06 -9.35 16.66
C ALA A 145 -12.91 -10.34 16.92
N ALA A 146 -11.72 -10.06 16.38
CA ALA A 146 -10.53 -10.89 16.59
C ALA A 146 -9.93 -10.77 18.00
N LEU A 147 -10.31 -9.76 18.79
CA LEU A 147 -9.93 -9.62 20.20
C LEU A 147 -10.91 -10.32 21.14
N ALA A 148 -12.15 -10.54 20.70
CA ALA A 148 -13.21 -11.16 21.48
C ALA A 148 -13.27 -12.70 21.37
N GLY A 149 -12.60 -13.29 20.36
CA GLY A 149 -12.52 -14.73 20.13
C GLY A 149 -11.19 -15.32 20.60
#